data_AF-A0AAE9R0G9-F1
#
_entry.id   AF-A0AAE9R0G9-F1
#
_cell.length_a   1.000
_cell.length_b   1.000
_cell.length_c   1.000
_cell.angle_alpha   90.00
_cell.angle_beta   90.00
_cell.angle_gamma   90.00
#
_symmetry.space_group_name_H-M   'P 1'
#
loop_
_entity.id
_entity.type
_entity.pdbx_description
1 polymer ?
#
loop_
_entity_poly.entity_id
_entity_poly.type
_entity_poly.pdbx_seq_one_letter_code
_entity_poly.pdbx_strand_id
1 'polypeptide(L)'
;MAIETEKAISWMVARQGAVSYSMDYRNGPSSYDCSSAIYYALMSAGAISAGWAVNTEYMHDWLIKNGYVLIAENQDWNSQRGDVVIWGLRGQSAGAGGHVVMFVDSDNIIHCNYANNGITINNYNQTAASAGWMYSYVYRLATPATTSTAGKSLDTLVKETLAGNYGNGEMRKAALGNQYDAVMVVINGKSTTAQKSVDQLAQEVIAGKHGNGEGRKKALGSQYDAVQKRVTEMLKTSTSGNTSKTPSEPSNSVVVNSSTEPKTEETGATGKATDTKITKEDGDLSFNGAILKKSVLDVILAKCKEHNILPSYAITALHFEGLWGTSAVGKADNNWGGMTWTGKGERPSGVTVTQGTARPANEGGHYMHYASVDDFLTDWFYLLRSGGSYKVSGAKTFSDAVKGMFKVGGSVYDYAASGFDSYIVGASSRLKAIEQENGSLDKFDKATDIGVGSKDQIDITIAGIEVTINGITYELTKKPV
;
A
#
# COMPACT_ATOMS: atom_id res chain seq x y z
N MET A 1 -6.45 -12.67 -2.48
CA MET A 1 -5.33 -13.20 -3.29
C MET A 1 -4.57 -14.21 -2.44
N ALA A 2 -4.14 -15.33 -2.99
CA ALA A 2 -3.45 -16.37 -2.24
C ALA A 2 -1.93 -16.17 -2.32
N ILE A 3 -1.25 -16.25 -1.18
CA ILE A 3 0.21 -16.11 -1.06
C ILE A 3 0.89 -17.43 -1.42
N GLU A 4 1.92 -17.37 -2.27
CA GLU A 4 2.74 -18.52 -2.69
C GLU A 4 3.98 -18.66 -1.81
N THR A 5 3.88 -19.39 -0.69
CA THR A 5 4.96 -19.56 0.29
C THR A 5 6.32 -19.93 -0.32
N GLU A 6 6.35 -20.86 -1.29
CA GLU A 6 7.61 -21.27 -1.94
C GLU A 6 8.27 -20.15 -2.73
N LYS A 7 7.48 -19.22 -3.29
CA LYS A 7 8.00 -18.05 -3.99
C LYS A 7 8.63 -17.06 -3.01
N ALA A 8 8.05 -16.89 -1.83
CA ALA A 8 8.62 -16.05 -0.77
C ALA A 8 9.95 -16.62 -0.25
N ILE A 9 9.99 -17.93 0.03
CA ILE A 9 11.22 -18.60 0.47
C ILE A 9 12.29 -18.52 -0.63
N SER A 10 11.93 -18.80 -1.89
CA SER A 10 12.87 -18.72 -3.02
C SER A 10 13.43 -17.30 -3.20
N TRP A 11 12.61 -16.27 -2.98
CA TRP A 11 13.05 -14.88 -3.03
C TRP A 11 14.12 -14.56 -2.00
N MET A 12 13.99 -15.10 -0.78
CA MET A 12 14.95 -14.94 0.31
C MET A 12 16.23 -15.74 0.02
N VAL A 13 16.10 -16.99 -0.41
CA VAL A 13 17.23 -17.87 -0.76
C VAL A 13 18.10 -17.25 -1.85
N ALA A 14 17.48 -16.69 -2.89
CA ALA A 14 18.18 -16.04 -3.99
C ALA A 14 19.01 -14.80 -3.59
N ARG A 15 18.82 -14.30 -2.36
CA ARG A 15 19.52 -13.12 -1.82
C ARG A 15 20.54 -13.47 -0.74
N GLN A 16 20.70 -14.74 -0.40
CA GLN A 16 21.74 -15.18 0.53
C GLN A 16 23.12 -14.77 -0.02
N GLY A 17 23.92 -14.11 0.81
CA GLY A 17 25.26 -13.63 0.44
C GLY A 17 25.30 -12.48 -0.58
N ALA A 18 24.14 -12.01 -1.08
CA ALA A 18 24.05 -10.94 -2.07
C ALA A 18 23.56 -9.60 -1.50
N VAL A 19 23.06 -9.60 -0.25
CA VAL A 19 22.50 -8.43 0.42
C VAL A 19 23.04 -8.32 1.84
N SER A 20 23.14 -7.11 2.36
CA SER A 20 23.57 -6.83 3.74
C SER A 20 22.39 -6.56 4.68
N TYR A 21 22.66 -6.61 5.99
CA TYR A 21 21.68 -6.20 6.98
C TYR A 21 21.74 -4.68 7.19
N SER A 22 20.59 -3.99 7.14
CA SER A 22 20.52 -2.58 7.50
C SER A 22 19.12 -2.20 7.97
N MET A 23 19.03 -1.55 9.14
CA MET A 23 17.79 -0.92 9.62
C MET A 23 17.54 0.45 8.97
N ASP A 24 18.59 1.12 8.50
CA ASP A 24 18.48 2.43 7.85
C ASP A 24 18.12 2.27 6.36
N TYR A 25 18.78 1.34 5.67
CA TYR A 25 18.62 1.06 4.25
C TYR A 25 17.90 -0.28 4.04
N ARG A 26 16.65 -0.35 4.49
CA ARG A 26 15.89 -1.61 4.59
C ARG A 26 15.00 -1.94 3.38
N ASN A 27 15.01 -1.13 2.32
CA ASN A 27 14.07 -1.26 1.19
C ASN A 27 14.66 -1.97 -0.04
N GLY A 28 15.87 -2.53 0.08
CA GLY A 28 16.62 -3.08 -1.05
C GLY A 28 17.22 -2.00 -1.96
N PRO A 29 17.85 -2.42 -3.08
CA PRO A 29 18.08 -3.82 -3.45
C PRO A 29 19.26 -4.46 -2.72
N SER A 30 20.20 -3.66 -2.19
CA SER A 30 21.45 -4.12 -1.60
C SER A 30 21.36 -4.51 -0.13
N SER A 31 20.32 -4.05 0.57
CA SER A 31 20.21 -4.27 2.02
C SER A 31 18.76 -4.31 2.50
N TYR A 32 18.54 -5.06 3.58
CA TYR A 32 17.25 -5.27 4.22
C TYR A 32 17.43 -5.40 5.73
N ASP A 33 16.40 -5.14 6.53
CA ASP A 33 16.32 -5.65 7.90
C ASP A 33 15.44 -6.91 7.97
N CYS A 34 15.26 -7.46 9.16
CA CYS A 34 14.50 -8.69 9.35
C CYS A 34 13.06 -8.59 8.84
N SER A 35 12.37 -7.49 9.17
CA SER A 35 10.96 -7.32 8.87
C SER A 35 10.71 -6.94 7.40
N SER A 36 11.54 -6.07 6.83
CA SER A 36 11.47 -5.71 5.41
C SER A 36 11.79 -6.89 4.50
N ALA A 37 12.77 -7.72 4.85
CA ALA A 37 13.09 -8.91 4.06
C ALA A 37 11.88 -9.85 3.94
N ILE A 38 11.21 -10.15 5.06
CA ILE A 38 9.99 -10.96 5.07
C ILE A 38 8.85 -10.27 4.33
N TYR A 39 8.66 -8.96 4.50
CA TYR A 39 7.67 -8.18 3.76
C TYR A 39 7.85 -8.29 2.24
N TYR A 40 9.05 -8.02 1.74
CA TYR A 40 9.32 -8.05 0.30
C TYR A 40 9.28 -9.47 -0.27
N ALA A 41 9.70 -10.47 0.50
CA ALA A 41 9.56 -11.88 0.15
C ALA A 41 8.09 -12.25 -0.05
N LEU A 42 7.24 -11.94 0.94
CA LEU A 42 5.81 -12.24 0.90
C LEU A 42 5.07 -11.41 -0.16
N MET A 43 5.44 -10.15 -0.37
CA MET A 43 4.93 -9.34 -1.48
C MET A 43 5.26 -9.97 -2.84
N SER A 44 6.50 -10.45 -3.02
CA SER A 44 6.87 -11.15 -4.25
C SER A 44 6.05 -12.42 -4.47
N ALA A 45 5.51 -12.98 -3.40
CA ALA A 45 4.63 -14.15 -3.37
C ALA A 45 3.13 -13.83 -3.43
N GLY A 46 2.72 -12.59 -3.66
CA GLY A 46 1.31 -12.22 -3.84
C GLY A 46 0.62 -11.68 -2.58
N ALA A 47 1.38 -11.36 -1.52
CA ALA A 47 0.85 -10.59 -0.40
C ALA A 47 0.45 -9.18 -0.83
N ILE A 48 -0.65 -8.66 -0.27
CA ILE A 48 -1.07 -7.29 -0.48
C ILE A 48 0.01 -6.33 0.03
N SER A 49 0.37 -5.36 -0.82
CA SER A 49 1.28 -4.30 -0.42
C SER A 49 0.66 -3.48 0.72
N ALA A 50 1.45 -3.15 1.74
CA ALA A 50 1.08 -2.14 2.73
C ALA A 50 1.34 -0.71 2.23
N GLY A 51 1.90 -0.55 1.03
CA GLY A 51 2.41 0.73 0.50
C GLY A 51 3.81 1.09 1.03
N TRP A 52 4.35 0.32 1.97
CA TRP A 52 5.66 0.50 2.60
C TRP A 52 6.15 -0.81 3.22
N ALA A 53 7.46 -0.97 3.41
CA ALA A 53 8.03 -2.18 4.03
C ALA A 53 7.69 -2.26 5.52
N VAL A 54 6.77 -3.14 5.92
CA VAL A 54 6.31 -3.19 7.31
C VAL A 54 7.46 -3.42 8.29
N ASN A 55 7.39 -2.80 9.47
CA ASN A 55 8.30 -3.07 10.56
C ASN A 55 7.73 -4.20 11.45
N THR A 56 8.48 -4.62 12.46
CA THR A 56 8.11 -5.72 13.37
C THR A 56 6.73 -5.49 14.03
N GLU A 57 6.43 -4.27 14.48
CA GLU A 57 5.17 -3.91 15.15
C GLU A 57 3.95 -3.99 14.23
N TYR A 58 4.08 -3.50 13.00
CA TYR A 58 2.98 -3.47 12.05
C TYR A 58 2.80 -4.80 11.29
N MET A 59 3.80 -5.68 11.31
CA MET A 59 3.74 -6.94 10.59
C MET A 59 2.64 -7.87 11.11
N HIS A 60 2.32 -7.82 12.41
CA HIS A 60 1.22 -8.60 12.98
C HIS A 60 -0.10 -8.38 12.22
N ASP A 61 -0.54 -7.12 12.11
CA ASP A 61 -1.80 -6.79 11.45
C ASP A 61 -1.73 -6.99 9.94
N TRP A 62 -0.55 -6.76 9.35
CA TRP A 62 -0.33 -6.97 7.94
C TRP A 62 -0.40 -8.45 7.54
N LEU A 63 0.17 -9.35 8.35
CA LEU A 63 0.06 -10.80 8.15
C LEU A 63 -1.40 -11.25 8.23
N ILE A 64 -2.16 -10.78 9.21
CA ILE A 64 -3.59 -11.10 9.35
C ILE A 64 -4.39 -10.63 8.13
N LYS A 65 -4.16 -9.40 7.66
CA LYS A 65 -4.78 -8.89 6.43
C LYS A 65 -4.41 -9.70 5.18
N ASN A 66 -3.29 -10.39 5.23
CA ASN A 66 -2.78 -11.29 4.19
C ASN A 66 -3.22 -12.74 4.34
N GLY A 67 -4.16 -13.02 5.25
CA GLY A 67 -4.72 -14.36 5.44
C GLY A 67 -3.90 -15.26 6.35
N TYR A 68 -2.92 -14.72 7.08
CA TYR A 68 -2.30 -15.46 8.18
C TYR A 68 -3.19 -15.45 9.42
N VAL A 69 -3.08 -16.50 10.22
CA VAL A 69 -3.70 -16.62 11.54
C VAL A 69 -2.63 -16.80 12.60
N LEU A 70 -2.85 -16.20 13.77
CA LEU A 70 -2.02 -16.44 14.95
C LEU A 70 -2.32 -17.85 15.46
N ILE A 71 -1.33 -18.73 15.45
CA ILE A 71 -1.47 -20.14 15.87
C ILE A 71 -0.86 -20.43 17.23
N ALA A 72 0.10 -19.61 17.68
CA ALA A 72 0.70 -19.69 18.99
C ALA A 72 1.22 -18.32 19.43
N GLU A 73 1.10 -18.03 20.72
CA GLU A 73 1.66 -16.85 21.39
C GLU A 73 2.43 -17.33 22.61
N ASN A 74 3.74 -17.09 22.62
CA ASN A 74 4.68 -17.42 23.69
C ASN A 74 4.53 -18.84 24.26
N GLN A 75 4.33 -19.82 23.38
CA GLN A 75 4.19 -21.23 23.72
C GLN A 75 4.69 -22.10 22.56
N ASP A 76 4.98 -23.36 22.85
CA ASP A 76 5.43 -24.32 21.84
C ASP A 76 4.37 -24.55 20.76
N TRP A 77 4.84 -24.86 19.55
CA TRP A 77 3.98 -25.24 18.44
C TRP A 77 4.70 -26.25 17.53
N ASN A 78 3.92 -26.96 16.72
CA ASN A 78 4.47 -27.79 15.66
C ASN A 78 4.79 -26.90 14.45
N SER A 79 6.06 -26.54 14.30
CA SER A 79 6.58 -25.69 13.23
C SER A 79 6.34 -26.29 11.84
N GLN A 80 5.97 -25.43 10.90
CA GLN A 80 5.78 -25.78 9.51
C GLN A 80 6.51 -24.80 8.60
N ARG A 81 6.96 -25.31 7.46
CA ARG A 81 7.51 -24.47 6.39
C ARG A 81 6.49 -23.39 6.01
N GLY A 82 6.93 -22.14 6.02
CA GLY A 82 6.10 -20.97 5.78
C GLY A 82 5.51 -20.30 7.02
N ASP A 83 5.69 -20.87 8.21
CA ASP A 83 5.35 -20.17 9.45
C ASP A 83 6.22 -18.92 9.57
N VAL A 84 5.59 -17.78 9.87
CA VAL A 84 6.26 -16.52 10.15
C VAL A 84 6.22 -16.29 11.65
N VAL A 85 7.38 -16.11 12.27
CA VAL A 85 7.48 -15.84 13.71
C VAL A 85 8.00 -14.44 13.93
N ILE A 86 7.29 -13.71 14.78
CA ILE A 86 7.68 -12.38 15.24
C ILE A 86 8.13 -12.50 16.69
N TRP A 87 9.38 -12.15 16.96
CA TRP A 87 9.97 -12.05 18.29
C TRP A 87 9.88 -10.61 18.82
N GLY A 88 9.68 -10.47 20.13
CA GLY A 88 9.47 -9.21 20.82
C GLY A 88 8.00 -9.03 21.22
N LEU A 89 7.75 -8.53 22.43
CA LEU A 89 6.40 -8.23 22.90
C LEU A 89 5.82 -7.10 22.04
N ARG A 90 4.57 -7.26 21.57
CA ARG A 90 3.92 -6.24 20.76
C ARG A 90 3.83 -4.92 21.53
N GLY A 91 4.22 -3.83 20.89
CA GLY A 91 4.40 -2.50 21.47
C GLY A 91 5.81 -2.23 22.04
N GLN A 92 6.70 -3.22 22.05
CA GLN A 92 8.09 -3.14 22.55
C GLN A 92 9.11 -3.76 21.57
N SER A 93 8.67 -4.19 20.39
CA SER A 93 9.44 -4.93 19.38
C SER A 93 10.09 -4.04 18.31
N ALA A 94 10.07 -2.72 18.49
CA ALA A 94 10.70 -1.76 17.58
C ALA A 94 12.25 -1.79 17.68
N GLY A 95 12.91 -1.54 16.54
CA GLY A 95 14.38 -1.54 16.47
C GLY A 95 14.97 -2.90 16.86
N ALA A 96 15.92 -2.90 17.79
CA ALA A 96 16.55 -4.11 18.30
C ALA A 96 15.65 -4.93 19.27
N GLY A 97 14.49 -4.40 19.67
CA GLY A 97 13.56 -5.05 20.59
C GLY A 97 12.76 -6.20 19.97
N GLY A 98 12.89 -6.42 18.66
CA GLY A 98 12.17 -7.47 17.97
C GLY A 98 12.87 -8.00 16.73
N HIS A 99 12.39 -9.13 16.24
CA HIS A 99 12.99 -9.82 15.11
C HIS A 99 11.95 -10.66 14.38
N VAL A 100 12.15 -10.90 13.08
CA VAL A 100 11.17 -11.62 12.27
C VAL A 100 11.88 -12.68 11.46
N VAL A 101 11.29 -13.89 11.47
CA VAL A 101 11.83 -15.06 10.81
C VAL A 101 10.72 -15.81 10.08
N MET A 102 11.09 -16.59 9.06
CA MET A 102 10.17 -17.48 8.36
C MET A 102 10.76 -18.89 8.32
N PHE A 103 9.98 -19.90 8.67
CA PHE A 103 10.42 -21.29 8.66
C PHE A 103 10.58 -21.80 7.23
N VAL A 104 11.70 -22.47 6.96
CA VAL A 104 11.94 -23.19 5.71
C VAL A 104 11.73 -24.70 5.89
N ASP A 105 11.79 -25.24 7.09
CA ASP A 105 11.40 -26.62 7.37
C ASP A 105 10.91 -26.72 8.83
N SER A 106 11.01 -27.87 9.47
CA SER A 106 10.63 -28.03 10.89
C SER A 106 11.57 -27.30 11.84
N ASP A 107 12.84 -27.13 11.49
CA ASP A 107 13.89 -26.76 12.42
C ASP A 107 14.64 -25.49 12.02
N ASN A 108 14.57 -25.11 10.74
CA ASN A 108 15.35 -24.03 10.18
C ASN A 108 14.48 -22.86 9.74
N ILE A 109 15.02 -21.66 9.92
CA ILE A 109 14.43 -20.39 9.54
C ILE A 109 15.30 -19.65 8.54
N ILE A 110 14.67 -18.88 7.67
CA ILE A 110 15.32 -17.88 6.81
C ILE A 110 14.95 -16.49 7.26
N HIS A 111 15.95 -15.62 7.38
CA HIS A 111 15.77 -14.25 7.87
C HIS A 111 16.96 -13.36 7.49
N CYS A 112 16.74 -12.05 7.43
CA CYS A 112 17.83 -11.07 7.38
C CYS A 112 18.24 -10.70 8.80
N ASN A 113 19.53 -10.78 9.14
CA ASN A 113 19.99 -10.50 10.50
C ASN A 113 21.35 -9.81 10.58
N TYR A 114 21.54 -9.10 11.70
CA TYR A 114 22.75 -8.37 12.00
C TYR A 114 23.97 -9.29 12.17
N ALA A 115 23.83 -10.41 12.89
CA ALA A 115 24.93 -11.30 13.24
C ALA A 115 25.65 -11.89 12.01
N ASN A 116 24.92 -12.13 10.92
CA ASN A 116 25.46 -12.64 9.66
C ASN A 116 25.50 -11.59 8.54
N ASN A 117 25.18 -10.33 8.85
CA ASN A 117 25.14 -9.21 7.91
C ASN A 117 24.43 -9.54 6.59
N GLY A 118 23.19 -10.04 6.65
CA GLY A 118 22.42 -10.36 5.46
C GLY A 118 21.39 -11.45 5.69
N ILE A 119 20.90 -12.04 4.59
CA ILE A 119 19.94 -13.15 4.63
C ILE A 119 20.68 -14.48 4.79
N THR A 120 20.31 -15.25 5.81
CA THR A 120 20.84 -16.58 6.10
C THR A 120 19.76 -17.56 6.50
N ILE A 121 20.07 -18.84 6.38
CA ILE A 121 19.29 -19.93 6.96
C ILE A 121 20.00 -20.40 8.23
N ASN A 122 19.28 -20.44 9.34
CA ASN A 122 19.82 -20.83 10.64
C ASN A 122 18.82 -21.74 11.37
N ASN A 123 19.31 -22.54 12.32
CA ASN A 123 18.45 -23.35 13.16
C ASN A 123 17.66 -22.47 14.14
N TYR A 124 16.34 -22.63 14.19
CA TYR A 124 15.45 -21.80 15.00
C TYR A 124 15.82 -21.82 16.49
N ASN A 125 15.96 -23.01 17.09
CA ASN A 125 16.22 -23.14 18.52
C ASN A 125 17.56 -22.51 18.93
N GLN A 126 18.60 -22.66 18.11
CA GLN A 126 19.89 -22.03 18.36
C GLN A 126 19.82 -20.50 18.25
N THR A 127 19.13 -19.99 17.22
CA THR A 127 18.96 -18.54 17.02
C THR A 127 18.09 -17.93 18.13
N ALA A 128 16.98 -18.58 18.49
CA ALA A 128 16.09 -18.13 19.57
C ALA A 128 16.79 -18.16 20.93
N ALA A 129 17.58 -19.21 21.22
CA ALA A 129 18.40 -19.27 22.44
C ALA A 129 19.45 -18.15 22.49
N SER A 130 20.10 -17.86 21.36
CA SER A 130 21.09 -16.77 21.26
C SER A 130 20.46 -15.38 21.43
N ALA A 131 19.18 -15.24 21.05
CA ALA A 131 18.38 -14.05 21.28
C ALA A 131 17.76 -13.98 22.70
N GLY A 132 18.00 -14.98 23.55
CA GLY A 132 17.50 -15.01 24.93
C GLY A 132 16.04 -15.46 25.07
N TRP A 133 15.52 -16.25 24.12
CA TRP A 133 14.12 -16.73 24.12
C TRP A 133 13.11 -15.60 24.26
N MET A 134 13.22 -14.63 23.37
CA MET A 134 12.30 -13.49 23.31
C MET A 134 10.84 -13.97 23.20
N TYR A 135 9.92 -13.16 23.74
CA TYR A 135 8.49 -13.35 23.56
C TYR A 135 8.15 -13.54 22.07
N SER A 136 7.29 -14.48 21.71
CA SER A 136 7.07 -14.84 20.31
C SER A 136 5.60 -14.93 19.91
N TYR A 137 5.32 -14.57 18.66
CA TYR A 137 4.04 -14.72 18.00
C TYR A 137 4.23 -15.52 16.72
N VAL A 138 3.47 -16.59 16.56
CA VAL A 138 3.60 -17.52 15.43
C VAL A 138 2.39 -17.36 14.52
N TYR A 139 2.65 -16.95 13.29
CA TYR A 139 1.65 -16.77 12.25
C TYR A 139 1.79 -17.85 11.19
N ARG A 140 0.67 -18.49 10.85
CA ARG A 140 0.59 -19.46 9.76
C ARG A 140 -0.40 -18.98 8.73
N LEU A 141 -0.04 -19.07 7.45
CA LEU A 141 -0.97 -18.78 6.38
C LEU A 141 -2.16 -19.74 6.51
N ALA A 142 -3.39 -19.21 6.60
CA ALA A 142 -4.57 -20.04 6.73
C ALA A 142 -4.71 -20.93 5.49
N THR A 143 -4.59 -22.23 5.67
CA THR A 143 -4.95 -23.19 4.62
C THR A 143 -6.46 -23.08 4.40
N PRO A 144 -6.95 -22.82 3.18
CA PRO A 144 -8.36 -23.02 2.90
C PRO A 144 -8.71 -24.45 3.29
N ALA A 145 -9.83 -24.62 4.00
CA ALA A 145 -10.30 -25.96 4.38
C ALA A 145 -10.28 -26.85 3.13
N THR A 146 -9.61 -28.02 3.23
CA THR A 146 -9.63 -29.05 2.19
C THR A 146 -11.08 -29.47 1.95
N THR A 147 -11.73 -28.82 1.01
CA THR A 147 -13.05 -29.25 0.55
C THR A 147 -12.82 -30.43 -0.39
N SER A 148 -13.46 -31.55 -0.06
CA SER A 148 -13.47 -32.72 -0.93
C SER A 148 -13.96 -32.31 -2.33
N THR A 149 -13.20 -32.71 -3.35
CA THR A 149 -13.57 -32.53 -4.76
C THR A 149 -14.53 -33.62 -5.25
N ALA A 150 -14.79 -34.66 -4.44
CA ALA A 150 -15.62 -35.79 -4.80
C ALA A 150 -17.08 -35.37 -5.03
N GLY A 151 -17.60 -35.63 -6.23
CA GLY A 151 -19.01 -35.38 -6.59
C GLY A 151 -19.34 -33.94 -7.00
N LYS A 152 -18.36 -33.02 -7.02
CA LYS A 152 -18.58 -31.63 -7.45
C LYS A 152 -18.56 -31.49 -8.97
N SER A 153 -19.41 -30.62 -9.50
CA SER A 153 -19.44 -30.31 -10.94
C SER A 153 -18.22 -29.48 -11.37
N LEU A 154 -17.84 -29.56 -12.65
CA LEU A 154 -16.72 -28.78 -13.19
C LEU A 154 -16.92 -27.27 -13.00
N ASP A 155 -18.15 -26.76 -13.15
CA ASP A 155 -18.49 -25.35 -12.92
C ASP A 155 -18.32 -24.94 -11.44
N THR A 156 -18.72 -25.81 -10.51
CA THR A 156 -18.49 -25.63 -9.07
C THR A 156 -17.00 -25.57 -8.77
N LEU A 157 -16.23 -26.52 -9.30
CA LEU A 157 -14.78 -26.58 -9.11
C LEU A 157 -14.08 -25.35 -9.71
N VAL A 158 -14.51 -24.86 -10.88
CA VAL A 158 -13.99 -23.63 -11.50
C VAL A 158 -14.29 -22.40 -10.64
N LYS A 159 -15.52 -22.23 -10.16
CA LYS A 159 -15.90 -21.11 -9.29
C LYS A 159 -15.13 -21.12 -7.97
N GLU A 160 -15.04 -22.27 -7.32
CA GLU A 160 -14.30 -22.44 -6.09
C GLU A 160 -12.78 -22.25 -6.29
N THR A 161 -12.25 -22.66 -7.45
CA THR A 161 -10.85 -22.42 -7.83
C THR A 161 -10.57 -20.94 -8.09
N LEU A 162 -11.47 -20.22 -8.76
CA LEU A 162 -11.40 -18.77 -8.94
C LEU A 162 -11.55 -18.00 -7.61
N ALA A 163 -12.32 -18.55 -6.67
CA ALA A 163 -12.45 -18.02 -5.31
C ALA A 163 -11.22 -18.31 -4.42
N GLY A 164 -10.26 -19.11 -4.88
CA GLY A 164 -9.02 -19.41 -4.17
C GLY A 164 -9.09 -20.60 -3.20
N ASN A 165 -10.18 -21.37 -3.20
CA ASN A 165 -10.43 -22.44 -2.23
C ASN A 165 -9.50 -23.65 -2.37
N TYR A 166 -8.77 -23.76 -3.48
CA TYR A 166 -7.85 -24.86 -3.76
C TYR A 166 -6.38 -24.41 -3.81
N GLY A 167 -6.06 -23.21 -3.32
CA GLY A 167 -4.70 -22.67 -3.40
C GLY A 167 -4.21 -22.43 -4.83
N ASN A 168 -2.89 -22.30 -5.01
CA ASN A 168 -2.23 -21.99 -6.29
C ASN A 168 -1.11 -23.01 -6.60
N GLY A 169 -0.65 -23.07 -7.86
CA GLY A 169 0.48 -23.91 -8.26
C GLY A 169 0.31 -25.40 -7.94
N GLU A 170 1.33 -26.02 -7.34
CA GLU A 170 1.33 -27.44 -6.95
C GLU A 170 0.28 -27.76 -5.87
N MET A 171 -0.04 -26.82 -4.98
CA MET A 171 -1.13 -27.01 -4.00
C MET A 171 -2.49 -27.16 -4.70
N ARG A 172 -2.73 -26.38 -5.76
CA ARG A 172 -3.94 -26.49 -6.59
C ARG A 172 -4.00 -27.79 -7.35
N LYS A 173 -2.87 -28.24 -7.87
CA LYS A 173 -2.75 -29.52 -8.57
C LYS A 173 -2.99 -30.70 -7.63
N ALA A 174 -2.45 -30.64 -6.41
CA ALA A 174 -2.69 -31.64 -5.38
C ALA A 174 -4.15 -31.64 -4.90
N ALA A 175 -4.77 -30.48 -4.72
CA ALA A 175 -6.13 -30.34 -4.22
C ALA A 175 -7.21 -30.74 -5.26
N LEU A 176 -7.02 -30.38 -6.54
CA LEU A 176 -7.93 -30.72 -7.62
C LEU A 176 -7.70 -32.13 -8.19
N GLY A 177 -6.49 -32.68 -8.03
CA GLY A 177 -6.11 -34.00 -8.52
C GLY A 177 -6.44 -34.15 -10.01
N ASN A 178 -7.18 -35.21 -10.36
CA ASN A 178 -7.58 -35.52 -11.74
C ASN A 178 -8.48 -34.45 -12.39
N GLN A 179 -9.09 -33.54 -11.61
CA GLN A 179 -9.94 -32.46 -12.13
C GLN A 179 -9.14 -31.20 -12.49
N TYR A 180 -7.85 -31.16 -12.14
CA TYR A 180 -7.00 -29.98 -12.31
C TYR A 180 -6.96 -29.51 -13.78
N ASP A 181 -6.66 -30.40 -14.72
CA ASP A 181 -6.50 -30.03 -16.12
C ASP A 181 -7.82 -29.50 -16.71
N ALA A 182 -8.95 -30.15 -16.40
CA ALA A 182 -10.27 -29.72 -16.86
C ALA A 182 -10.66 -28.34 -16.30
N VAL A 183 -10.40 -28.10 -15.02
CA VAL A 183 -10.68 -26.81 -14.36
C VAL A 183 -9.77 -25.70 -14.93
N MET A 184 -8.48 -25.99 -15.15
CA MET A 184 -7.52 -25.03 -15.71
C MET A 184 -7.83 -24.70 -17.18
N VAL A 185 -8.30 -25.66 -17.98
CA VAL A 185 -8.70 -25.39 -19.37
C VAL A 185 -9.87 -24.40 -19.44
N VAL A 186 -10.83 -24.51 -18.53
CA VAL A 186 -11.97 -23.58 -18.43
C VAL A 186 -11.51 -22.21 -17.94
N ILE A 187 -10.68 -22.15 -16.90
CA ILE A 187 -10.17 -20.89 -16.33
C ILE A 187 -9.25 -20.15 -17.30
N ASN A 188 -8.39 -20.87 -18.03
CA ASN A 188 -7.43 -20.29 -18.98
C ASN A 188 -8.06 -19.94 -20.33
N GLY A 189 -9.39 -19.91 -20.42
CA GLY A 189 -10.12 -19.43 -21.60
C GLY A 189 -9.99 -20.29 -22.85
N LYS A 190 -9.61 -21.57 -22.72
CA LYS A 190 -9.40 -22.50 -23.86
C LYS A 190 -10.60 -23.40 -24.19
N SER A 191 -11.75 -23.21 -23.54
CA SER A 191 -13.01 -23.90 -23.87
C SER A 191 -14.22 -22.98 -23.72
N THR A 192 -14.98 -22.78 -24.80
CA THR A 192 -16.29 -22.13 -24.79
C THR A 192 -17.36 -23.11 -24.33
N THR A 193 -17.86 -22.98 -23.11
CA THR A 193 -19.09 -23.68 -22.70
C THR A 193 -20.25 -22.68 -22.62
N ALA A 194 -21.13 -22.79 -23.63
CA ALA A 194 -22.45 -22.21 -23.80
C ALA A 194 -22.93 -21.17 -22.76
N GLN A 195 -22.65 -19.90 -23.06
CA GLN A 195 -23.41 -18.79 -22.50
C GLN A 195 -24.84 -18.88 -23.04
N LYS A 196 -25.86 -18.84 -22.16
CA LYS A 196 -27.27 -18.75 -22.58
C LYS A 196 -27.42 -17.56 -23.53
N SER A 197 -28.12 -17.74 -24.65
CA SER A 197 -28.29 -16.67 -25.62
C SER A 197 -29.05 -15.49 -25.01
N VAL A 198 -28.84 -14.30 -25.57
CA VAL A 198 -29.58 -13.08 -25.17
C VAL A 198 -31.09 -13.30 -25.27
N ASP A 199 -31.55 -14.12 -26.23
CA ASP A 199 -32.96 -14.49 -26.38
C ASP A 199 -33.48 -15.35 -25.21
N GLN A 200 -32.72 -16.36 -24.77
CA GLN A 200 -33.11 -17.18 -23.62
C GLN A 200 -33.17 -16.35 -22.33
N LEU A 201 -32.19 -15.47 -22.12
CA LEU A 201 -32.16 -14.59 -20.97
C LEU A 201 -33.30 -13.57 -21.01
N ALA A 202 -33.65 -13.04 -22.18
CA ALA A 202 -34.78 -12.14 -22.34
C ALA A 202 -36.11 -12.82 -21.99
N GLN A 203 -36.31 -14.07 -22.42
CA GLN A 203 -37.49 -14.85 -22.05
C GLN A 203 -37.56 -15.13 -20.54
N GLU A 204 -36.44 -15.48 -19.90
CA GLU A 204 -36.40 -15.69 -18.46
C GLU A 204 -36.67 -14.40 -17.67
N VAL A 205 -36.24 -13.24 -18.18
CA VAL A 205 -36.55 -11.92 -17.60
C VAL A 205 -38.04 -11.59 -17.72
N ILE A 206 -38.66 -11.87 -18.87
CA ILE A 206 -40.11 -11.73 -19.06
C ILE A 206 -40.87 -12.68 -18.12
N ALA A 207 -40.36 -13.90 -17.91
CA ALA A 207 -40.90 -14.87 -16.97
C ALA A 207 -40.61 -14.55 -15.48
N GLY A 208 -39.99 -13.42 -15.17
CA GLY A 208 -39.77 -12.94 -13.80
C GLY A 208 -38.63 -13.63 -13.04
N LYS A 209 -37.82 -14.49 -13.68
CA LYS A 209 -36.78 -15.29 -13.01
C LYS A 209 -35.54 -14.49 -12.58
N HIS A 210 -35.41 -13.25 -13.03
CA HIS A 210 -34.24 -12.39 -12.82
C HIS A 210 -34.54 -11.15 -11.96
N GLY A 211 -35.65 -11.15 -11.21
CA GLY A 211 -36.03 -10.02 -10.36
C GLY A 211 -36.34 -8.71 -11.11
N ASN A 212 -36.47 -7.62 -10.36
CA ASN A 212 -36.76 -6.28 -10.87
C ASN A 212 -35.64 -5.29 -10.48
N GLY A 213 -35.56 -4.16 -11.20
CA GLY A 213 -34.63 -3.06 -10.89
C GLY A 213 -33.17 -3.48 -10.74
N GLU A 214 -32.60 -3.21 -9.57
CA GLU A 214 -31.20 -3.47 -9.23
C GLU A 214 -30.88 -4.97 -9.10
N GLY A 215 -31.85 -5.78 -8.66
CA GLY A 215 -31.72 -7.24 -8.62
C GLY A 215 -31.49 -7.84 -10.02
N ARG A 216 -32.15 -7.28 -11.04
CA ARG A 216 -31.96 -7.68 -12.45
C ARG A 216 -30.60 -7.29 -12.99
N LYS A 217 -30.12 -6.09 -12.66
CA LYS A 217 -28.77 -5.63 -13.04
C LYS A 217 -27.70 -6.54 -12.44
N LYS A 218 -27.87 -6.94 -11.17
CA LYS A 218 -26.97 -7.87 -10.49
C LYS A 218 -27.02 -9.29 -11.09
N ALA A 219 -28.20 -9.78 -11.47
CA ALA A 219 -28.37 -11.11 -12.04
C ALA A 219 -27.81 -11.24 -13.47
N LEU A 220 -27.96 -10.21 -14.30
CA LEU A 220 -27.56 -10.24 -15.71
C LEU A 220 -26.16 -9.65 -15.97
N GLY A 221 -25.61 -8.87 -15.03
CA GLY A 221 -24.26 -8.31 -15.11
C GLY A 221 -24.02 -7.55 -16.41
N SER A 222 -22.93 -7.88 -17.11
CA SER A 222 -22.56 -7.26 -18.39
C SER A 222 -23.55 -7.52 -19.54
N GLN A 223 -24.44 -8.52 -19.41
CA GLN A 223 -25.47 -8.83 -20.41
C GLN A 223 -26.76 -8.04 -20.20
N TYR A 224 -26.84 -7.26 -19.11
CA TYR A 224 -28.04 -6.50 -18.75
C TYR A 224 -28.54 -5.62 -19.89
N ASP A 225 -27.67 -4.85 -20.53
CA ASP A 225 -28.08 -3.91 -21.58
C ASP A 225 -28.59 -4.63 -22.83
N ALA A 226 -27.90 -5.70 -23.25
CA ALA A 226 -28.30 -6.51 -24.41
C ALA A 226 -29.62 -7.25 -24.17
N VAL A 227 -29.77 -7.87 -22.99
CA VAL A 227 -30.99 -8.60 -22.62
C VAL A 227 -32.16 -7.65 -22.40
N GLN A 228 -31.96 -6.50 -21.76
CA GLN A 228 -33.04 -5.54 -21.52
C GLN A 228 -33.52 -4.86 -22.81
N LYS A 229 -32.60 -4.60 -23.75
CA LYS A 229 -32.94 -4.16 -25.11
C LYS A 229 -33.80 -5.22 -25.80
N ARG A 230 -33.41 -6.50 -25.70
CA ARG A 230 -34.15 -7.61 -26.30
C ARG A 230 -35.52 -7.86 -25.66
N VAL A 231 -35.64 -7.74 -24.34
CA VAL A 231 -36.91 -7.78 -23.59
C VAL A 231 -37.84 -6.66 -24.10
N THR A 232 -37.29 -5.47 -24.32
CA THR A 232 -38.05 -4.32 -24.82
C THR A 232 -38.54 -4.56 -26.26
N GLU A 233 -37.71 -5.15 -27.12
CA GLU A 233 -38.12 -5.58 -28.46
C GLU A 233 -39.22 -6.65 -28.42
N MET A 234 -39.06 -7.69 -27.59
CA MET A 234 -40.05 -8.77 -27.43
C MET A 234 -41.38 -8.28 -26.86
N LEU A 235 -41.35 -7.29 -25.95
CA LEU A 235 -42.56 -6.66 -25.43
C LEU A 235 -43.20 -5.73 -26.48
N LYS A 236 -42.42 -5.02 -27.30
CA LYS A 236 -42.97 -4.19 -28.39
C LYS A 236 -43.68 -5.01 -29.46
N THR A 237 -43.18 -6.20 -29.79
CA THR A 237 -43.86 -7.13 -30.73
C THR A 237 -45.14 -7.74 -30.14
N SER A 238 -45.26 -7.79 -28.81
CA SER A 238 -46.44 -8.31 -28.12
C SER A 238 -47.53 -7.25 -27.87
N THR A 239 -47.26 -5.96 -28.16
CA THR A 239 -48.20 -4.84 -27.93
C THR A 239 -48.89 -4.36 -29.20
N SER A 240 -49.28 -5.28 -30.08
CA SER A 240 -50.44 -5.10 -30.95
C SER A 240 -51.60 -5.91 -30.36
N GLY A 241 -52.12 -5.44 -29.22
CA GLY A 241 -53.19 -6.15 -28.51
C GLY A 241 -53.55 -5.54 -27.15
N ASN A 242 -54.42 -4.52 -27.18
CA ASN A 242 -55.45 -4.21 -26.18
C ASN A 242 -55.11 -3.56 -24.80
N THR A 243 -55.36 -2.25 -24.73
CA THR A 243 -56.10 -1.42 -23.73
C THR A 243 -55.94 -1.52 -22.19
N SER A 244 -55.50 -0.37 -21.62
CA SER A 244 -56.19 0.47 -20.60
C SER A 244 -56.08 0.21 -19.06
N LYS A 245 -55.83 1.35 -18.35
CA LYS A 245 -56.21 1.80 -16.98
C LYS A 245 -55.21 1.73 -15.79
N THR A 246 -54.69 2.92 -15.46
CA THR A 246 -54.35 3.56 -14.15
C THR A 246 -55.52 3.41 -13.12
N PRO A 247 -55.42 3.63 -11.77
CA PRO A 247 -54.63 4.71 -11.12
C PRO A 247 -54.16 4.63 -9.62
N SER A 248 -53.30 5.60 -9.28
CA SER A 248 -53.23 6.48 -8.07
C SER A 248 -52.78 6.03 -6.66
N GLU A 249 -51.88 6.87 -6.10
CA GLU A 249 -51.43 7.17 -4.71
C GLU A 249 -52.58 7.61 -3.74
N PRO A 250 -52.41 7.80 -2.39
CA PRO A 250 -51.53 8.83 -1.76
C PRO A 250 -50.99 8.58 -0.30
N SER A 251 -50.42 9.65 0.27
CA SER A 251 -49.58 9.89 1.47
C SER A 251 -50.19 9.75 2.88
N ASN A 252 -49.35 9.70 3.95
CA ASN A 252 -49.12 10.82 4.90
C ASN A 252 -48.22 10.49 6.14
N SER A 253 -47.74 11.60 6.72
CA SER A 253 -46.69 11.92 7.72
C SER A 253 -47.02 11.80 9.23
N VAL A 254 -46.00 12.02 10.10
CA VAL A 254 -45.92 12.79 11.41
C VAL A 254 -44.79 12.17 12.31
N VAL A 255 -43.62 12.76 12.64
CA VAL A 255 -43.15 13.89 13.53
C VAL A 255 -43.43 13.68 15.05
N VAL A 256 -42.42 13.68 15.98
CA VAL A 256 -41.98 14.75 16.94
C VAL A 256 -40.81 14.15 17.81
N ASN A 257 -39.57 14.71 17.86
CA ASN A 257 -38.95 15.66 18.85
C ASN A 257 -38.86 15.15 20.33
N SER A 258 -37.84 15.33 21.20
CA SER A 258 -36.69 16.28 21.35
C SER A 258 -35.81 15.91 22.58
N SER A 259 -34.50 16.28 22.56
CA SER A 259 -33.52 16.80 23.60
C SER A 259 -33.54 16.30 25.09
N THR A 260 -32.46 16.19 25.90
CA THR A 260 -31.39 17.17 26.27
C THR A 260 -30.35 16.54 27.26
N GLU A 261 -29.12 17.08 27.31
CA GLU A 261 -28.00 16.91 28.31
C GLU A 261 -28.17 17.80 29.59
N PRO A 262 -27.31 17.86 30.67
CA PRO A 262 -25.81 17.91 30.69
C PRO A 262 -24.97 17.49 31.97
N LYS A 263 -23.62 17.51 31.81
CA LYS A 263 -22.43 17.86 32.68
C LYS A 263 -22.18 17.35 34.14
N THR A 264 -20.92 16.96 34.44
CA THR A 264 -20.00 17.52 35.50
C THR A 264 -18.49 17.15 35.32
N GLU A 265 -17.59 18.01 35.80
CA GLU A 265 -16.09 17.95 35.84
C GLU A 265 -15.53 17.43 37.20
N GLU A 266 -14.27 16.90 37.26
CA GLU A 266 -13.12 17.48 38.03
C GLU A 266 -11.80 16.64 38.00
N THR A 267 -10.71 17.34 37.64
CA THR A 267 -9.29 17.45 38.14
C THR A 267 -8.51 16.34 38.89
N GLY A 268 -7.19 16.28 38.61
CA GLY A 268 -6.14 15.73 39.49
C GLY A 268 -4.77 15.48 38.81
N ALA A 269 -3.76 16.31 39.10
CA ALA A 269 -2.40 16.30 38.51
C ALA A 269 -1.37 15.46 39.28
N THR A 270 -0.37 14.88 38.60
CA THR A 270 1.02 14.68 39.09
C THR A 270 1.99 14.51 37.91
N GLY A 271 3.19 15.09 38.00
CA GLY A 271 4.22 15.02 36.97
C GLY A 271 5.37 14.04 37.29
N LYS A 272 5.94 13.42 36.25
CA LYS A 272 7.39 13.17 36.08
C LYS A 272 7.66 12.63 34.66
N ALA A 273 8.70 13.17 34.04
CA ALA A 273 9.12 12.92 32.65
C ALA A 273 9.42 11.44 32.36
N THR A 274 8.86 10.90 31.28
CA THR A 274 9.36 9.73 30.53
C THR A 274 8.73 9.72 29.12
N ASP A 275 9.59 9.56 28.11
CA ASP A 275 9.38 9.33 26.68
C ASP A 275 8.02 9.68 26.08
N THR A 276 7.97 10.81 25.37
CA THR A 276 6.82 11.24 24.59
C THR A 276 6.56 10.26 23.45
N LYS A 277 5.72 9.27 23.71
CA LYS A 277 4.99 8.53 22.70
C LYS A 277 4.18 9.59 21.93
N ILE A 278 4.71 10.07 20.80
CA ILE A 278 4.05 11.13 20.02
C ILE A 278 2.72 10.56 19.54
N THR A 279 1.65 10.92 20.24
CA THR A 279 0.28 10.64 19.82
C THR A 279 -0.12 11.66 18.77
N LYS A 280 -0.80 11.18 17.72
CA LYS A 280 -1.39 12.02 16.69
C LYS A 280 -2.37 12.99 17.35
N GLU A 281 -2.17 14.29 17.15
CA GLU A 281 -3.08 15.33 17.60
C GLU A 281 -4.02 15.75 16.46
N ASP A 282 -5.09 16.47 16.79
CA ASP A 282 -6.03 16.95 15.79
C ASP A 282 -5.33 17.91 14.81
N GLY A 283 -5.51 17.67 13.51
CA GLY A 283 -4.79 18.38 12.44
C GLY A 283 -3.40 17.86 12.08
N ASP A 284 -2.84 16.89 12.82
CA ASP A 284 -1.63 16.18 12.40
C ASP A 284 -1.94 15.21 11.22
N LEU A 285 -0.95 14.99 10.35
CA LEU A 285 -0.99 13.86 9.41
C LEU A 285 -0.16 12.72 9.98
N SER A 286 -0.63 11.48 9.82
CA SER A 286 0.11 10.28 10.20
C SER A 286 0.22 9.35 9.00
N PHE A 287 1.40 8.81 8.77
CA PHE A 287 1.55 7.73 7.80
C PHE A 287 2.85 6.97 8.09
N ASN A 288 2.77 5.65 8.14
CA ASN A 288 3.94 4.77 8.33
C ASN A 288 4.76 5.10 9.60
N GLY A 289 4.09 5.28 10.74
CA GLY A 289 4.74 5.61 12.02
C GLY A 289 5.37 7.00 12.10
N ALA A 290 5.34 7.78 11.01
CA ALA A 290 5.72 9.18 10.98
C ALA A 290 4.50 10.08 11.22
N ILE A 291 4.70 11.14 11.98
CA ILE A 291 3.68 12.16 12.24
C ILE A 291 4.21 13.49 11.71
N LEU A 292 3.51 14.06 10.73
CA LEU A 292 3.70 15.45 10.34
C LEU A 292 2.86 16.30 11.28
N LYS A 293 3.55 16.95 12.21
CA LYS A 293 2.90 17.85 13.16
C LYS A 293 2.23 19.01 12.45
N LYS A 294 1.04 19.40 12.93
CA LYS A 294 0.26 20.50 12.38
C LYS A 294 1.08 21.78 12.24
N SER A 295 1.94 22.09 13.21
CA SER A 295 2.83 23.26 13.15
C SER A 295 3.75 23.25 11.93
N VAL A 296 4.34 22.10 11.60
CA VAL A 296 5.21 21.93 10.43
C VAL A 296 4.37 21.89 9.14
N LEU A 297 3.19 21.25 9.18
CA LEU A 297 2.24 21.27 8.08
C LEU A 297 1.84 22.71 7.71
N ASP A 298 1.52 23.55 8.69
CA ASP A 298 1.16 24.96 8.46
C ASP A 298 2.30 25.73 7.77
N VAL A 299 3.56 25.48 8.14
CA VAL A 299 4.74 26.05 7.46
C VAL A 299 4.85 25.56 6.01
N ILE A 300 4.66 24.26 5.77
CA ILE A 300 4.65 23.68 4.43
C ILE A 300 3.55 24.33 3.57
N LEU A 301 2.34 24.48 4.11
CA LEU A 301 1.21 25.10 3.40
C LEU A 301 1.49 26.57 3.08
N ALA A 302 2.11 27.32 4.00
CA ALA A 302 2.50 28.70 3.77
C ALA A 302 3.54 28.81 2.64
N LYS A 303 4.56 27.95 2.63
CA LYS A 303 5.58 27.90 1.57
C LYS A 303 5.02 27.45 0.23
N CYS A 304 4.08 26.51 0.23
CA CYS A 304 3.34 26.11 -0.96
C CYS A 304 2.60 27.29 -1.59
N LYS A 305 1.90 28.09 -0.77
CA LYS A 305 1.23 29.30 -1.22
C LYS A 305 2.22 30.36 -1.75
N GLU A 306 3.30 30.61 -1.01
CA GLU A 306 4.34 31.60 -1.38
C GLU A 306 4.96 31.30 -2.75
N HIS A 307 5.22 30.02 -3.03
CA HIS A 307 5.94 29.60 -4.23
C HIS A 307 5.04 28.96 -5.30
N ASN A 308 3.73 28.99 -5.11
CA ASN A 308 2.74 28.42 -6.03
C ASN A 308 3.01 26.93 -6.33
N ILE A 309 3.18 26.14 -5.27
CA ILE A 309 3.45 24.69 -5.31
C ILE A 309 2.28 23.95 -4.69
N LEU A 310 1.87 22.82 -5.30
CA LEU A 310 0.78 22.00 -4.77
C LEU A 310 1.14 21.40 -3.39
N PRO A 311 0.35 21.68 -2.34
CA PRO A 311 0.48 21.03 -1.03
C PRO A 311 0.52 19.50 -1.07
N SER A 312 -0.36 18.86 -1.85
CA SER A 312 -0.42 17.40 -1.98
C SER A 312 0.89 16.81 -2.47
N TYR A 313 1.54 17.49 -3.43
CA TYR A 313 2.88 17.16 -3.89
C TYR A 313 3.92 17.32 -2.78
N ALA A 314 4.01 18.50 -2.16
CA ALA A 314 5.03 18.79 -1.15
C ALA A 314 4.94 17.84 0.05
N ILE A 315 3.73 17.63 0.59
CA ILE A 315 3.47 16.72 1.72
C ILE A 315 3.91 15.29 1.37
N THR A 316 3.58 14.83 0.17
CA THR A 316 3.92 13.48 -0.28
C THR A 316 5.42 13.31 -0.52
N ALA A 317 6.06 14.26 -1.21
CA ALA A 317 7.50 14.21 -1.50
C ALA A 317 8.33 14.19 -0.21
N LEU A 318 7.99 15.04 0.76
CA LEU A 318 8.67 15.08 2.06
C LEU A 318 8.46 13.81 2.90
N HIS A 319 7.34 13.08 2.70
CA HIS A 319 7.20 11.73 3.28
C HIS A 319 8.04 10.71 2.51
N PHE A 320 7.95 10.73 1.19
CA PHE A 320 8.58 9.75 0.31
C PHE A 320 10.10 9.74 0.49
N GLU A 321 10.71 10.92 0.60
CA GLU A 321 12.15 11.09 0.79
C GLU A 321 12.57 10.94 2.25
N GLY A 322 11.90 11.66 3.16
CA GLY A 322 12.40 11.89 4.50
C GLY A 322 11.60 11.24 5.62
N LEU A 323 10.48 10.58 5.29
CA LEU A 323 9.48 10.09 6.25
C LEU A 323 9.06 11.19 7.24
N TRP A 324 8.84 12.42 6.74
CA TRP A 324 8.56 13.61 7.54
C TRP A 324 9.54 13.79 8.71
N GLY A 325 10.83 13.58 8.42
CA GLY A 325 11.92 13.78 9.37
C GLY A 325 12.26 12.58 10.23
N THR A 326 11.54 11.47 10.13
CA THR A 326 11.84 10.28 10.94
C THR A 326 12.91 9.36 10.34
N SER A 327 13.31 9.60 9.08
CA SER A 327 14.47 8.95 8.45
C SER A 327 15.78 9.27 9.19
N ALA A 328 16.82 8.45 9.00
CA ALA A 328 18.13 8.67 9.62
C ALA A 328 18.69 10.06 9.30
N VAL A 329 18.64 10.46 8.02
CA VAL A 329 19.07 11.78 7.54
C VAL A 329 18.16 12.90 8.06
N GLY A 330 16.84 12.67 8.09
CA GLY A 330 15.89 13.64 8.65
C GLY A 330 16.16 13.95 10.12
N LYS A 331 16.51 12.94 10.93
CA LYS A 331 16.83 13.08 12.36
C LYS A 331 18.20 13.70 12.61
N ALA A 332 19.21 13.27 11.85
CA ALA A 332 20.59 13.69 12.05
C ALA A 332 20.88 15.08 11.47
N ASP A 333 20.26 15.40 10.34
CA ASP A 333 20.64 16.54 9.51
C ASP A 333 19.51 17.53 9.24
N ASN A 334 18.31 17.31 9.81
CA ASN A 334 17.09 18.07 9.49
C ASN A 334 16.80 18.13 7.98
N ASN A 335 17.28 17.15 7.21
CA ASN A 335 17.27 17.18 5.76
C ASN A 335 16.29 16.13 5.22
N TRP A 336 15.06 16.54 4.96
CA TRP A 336 13.98 15.61 4.61
C TRP A 336 13.91 15.32 3.10
N GLY A 337 14.67 16.05 2.29
CA GLY A 337 14.69 15.92 0.83
C GLY A 337 16.00 15.34 0.29
N GLY A 338 16.90 14.88 1.15
CA GLY A 338 18.18 14.27 0.72
C GLY A 338 19.16 15.26 0.06
N MET A 339 19.12 16.54 0.43
CA MET A 339 19.93 17.58 -0.20
C MET A 339 21.43 17.33 0.01
N THR A 340 22.20 17.32 -1.07
CA THR A 340 23.63 16.95 -1.08
C THR A 340 24.53 18.14 -0.74
N TRP A 341 25.52 17.93 0.13
CA TRP A 341 26.54 18.91 0.46
C TRP A 341 27.37 19.32 -0.76
N THR A 342 27.53 20.63 -0.95
CA THR A 342 28.21 21.19 -2.14
C THR A 342 29.61 21.72 -1.83
N GLY A 343 30.10 21.57 -0.59
CA GLY A 343 31.35 22.16 -0.14
C GLY A 343 31.26 23.63 0.29
N LYS A 344 30.07 24.25 0.21
CA LYS A 344 29.81 25.64 0.61
C LYS A 344 28.64 25.71 1.59
N GLY A 345 28.80 26.51 2.64
CA GLY A 345 27.80 26.66 3.69
C GLY A 345 26.69 27.64 3.33
N GLU A 346 27.01 28.72 2.61
CA GLU A 346 26.04 29.74 2.23
C GLU A 346 25.19 29.29 1.04
N ARG A 347 23.88 29.17 1.26
CA ARG A 347 22.92 28.78 0.22
C ARG A 347 22.33 30.01 -0.46
N PRO A 348 21.98 29.92 -1.76
CA PRO A 348 21.28 31.01 -2.45
C PRO A 348 19.92 31.38 -1.85
N SER A 349 19.32 30.52 -1.03
CA SER A 349 18.12 30.79 -0.24
C SER A 349 18.36 31.73 0.96
N GLY A 350 19.62 32.03 1.28
CA GLY A 350 20.03 32.75 2.49
C GLY A 350 20.26 31.84 3.71
N VAL A 351 19.94 30.55 3.61
CA VAL A 351 20.18 29.56 4.66
C VAL A 351 21.67 29.23 4.74
N THR A 352 22.16 29.03 5.96
CA THR A 352 23.51 28.50 6.19
C THR A 352 23.41 27.02 6.56
N VAL A 353 24.19 26.19 5.88
CA VAL A 353 24.29 24.75 6.12
C VAL A 353 25.72 24.34 6.46
N THR A 354 25.86 23.20 7.10
CA THR A 354 27.15 22.54 7.30
C THR A 354 27.16 21.16 6.63
N GLN A 355 28.33 20.51 6.62
CA GLN A 355 28.44 19.13 6.17
C GLN A 355 27.75 18.21 7.19
N GLY A 356 26.78 17.43 6.71
CA GLY A 356 26.05 16.44 7.49
C GLY A 356 26.59 15.02 7.33
N THR A 357 25.70 14.04 7.52
CA THR A 357 26.03 12.62 7.46
C THR A 357 26.52 12.19 6.07
N ALA A 358 27.29 11.09 6.01
CA ALA A 358 27.77 10.54 4.76
C ALA A 358 26.63 9.96 3.93
N ARG A 359 26.69 10.18 2.61
CA ARG A 359 25.76 9.55 1.65
C ARG A 359 26.14 8.08 1.43
N PRO A 360 25.21 7.26 0.88
CA PRO A 360 25.53 5.91 0.44
C PRO A 360 26.81 5.87 -0.40
N ALA A 361 27.64 4.84 -0.19
CA ALA A 361 28.97 4.75 -0.78
C ALA A 361 28.95 4.78 -2.33
N ASN A 362 27.86 4.32 -2.94
CA ASN A 362 27.62 4.35 -4.38
C ASN A 362 27.27 5.75 -4.93
N GLU A 363 26.80 6.67 -4.09
CA GLU A 363 26.51 8.06 -4.46
C GLU A 363 27.68 9.00 -4.16
N GLY A 364 28.43 8.70 -3.09
CA GLY A 364 29.55 9.50 -2.63
C GLY A 364 29.15 10.86 -2.04
N GLY A 365 30.03 11.41 -1.22
CA GLY A 365 29.84 12.72 -0.58
C GLY A 365 29.01 12.67 0.71
N HIS A 366 28.46 13.82 1.08
CA HIS A 366 27.73 14.01 2.34
C HIS A 366 26.39 14.72 2.08
N TYR A 367 25.44 14.56 2.99
CA TYR A 367 24.22 15.36 3.03
C TYR A 367 24.51 16.75 3.59
N MET A 368 23.64 17.71 3.31
CA MET A 368 23.60 18.99 4.03
C MET A 368 23.01 18.79 5.41
N HIS A 369 23.63 19.39 6.42
CA HIS A 369 23.06 19.55 7.76
C HIS A 369 22.45 20.94 7.91
N TYR A 370 21.16 20.98 8.24
CA TYR A 370 20.42 22.21 8.50
C TYR A 370 20.27 22.42 10.02
N ALA A 371 20.37 23.67 10.46
CA ALA A 371 20.19 24.00 11.87
C ALA A 371 18.77 23.69 12.37
N SER A 372 17.77 23.77 11.48
CA SER A 372 16.38 23.44 11.78
C SER A 372 15.64 22.88 10.56
N VAL A 373 14.46 22.29 10.80
CA VAL A 373 13.55 21.87 9.73
C VAL A 373 13.04 23.07 8.94
N ASP A 374 12.84 24.23 9.58
CA ASP A 374 12.40 25.45 8.90
C ASP A 374 13.45 25.98 7.91
N ASP A 375 14.74 25.86 8.25
CA ASP A 375 15.85 26.17 7.35
C ASP A 375 15.88 25.23 6.14
N PHE A 376 15.70 23.92 6.39
CA PHE A 376 15.58 22.94 5.32
C PHE A 376 14.37 23.25 4.41
N LEU A 377 13.19 23.49 4.98
CA LEU A 377 12.00 23.82 4.21
C LEU A 377 12.22 25.09 3.39
N THR A 378 12.84 26.12 3.96
CA THR A 378 13.18 27.36 3.25
C THR A 378 14.10 27.09 2.06
N ASP A 379 15.16 26.31 2.22
CA ASP A 379 16.10 26.00 1.15
C ASP A 379 15.51 25.05 0.09
N TRP A 380 14.76 24.04 0.50
CA TRP A 380 14.13 23.07 -0.40
C TRP A 380 13.06 23.75 -1.27
N PHE A 381 12.16 24.52 -0.66
CA PHE A 381 11.15 25.27 -1.41
C PHE A 381 11.76 26.35 -2.30
N TYR A 382 12.89 26.95 -1.90
CA TYR A 382 13.64 27.85 -2.76
C TYR A 382 14.02 27.16 -4.07
N LEU A 383 14.44 25.89 -4.08
CA LEU A 383 14.76 25.19 -5.33
C LEU A 383 13.56 24.97 -6.26
N LEU A 384 12.34 24.93 -5.71
CA LEU A 384 11.08 24.66 -6.41
C LEU A 384 10.35 25.92 -6.91
N ARG A 385 10.75 27.10 -6.41
CA ARG A 385 10.12 28.39 -6.74
C ARG A 385 10.19 28.70 -8.23
N SER A 386 9.39 29.66 -8.69
CA SER A 386 9.48 30.17 -10.07
C SER A 386 10.91 30.64 -10.40
N GLY A 387 11.45 30.18 -11.53
CA GLY A 387 12.85 30.43 -11.91
C GLY A 387 13.89 29.56 -11.19
N GLY A 388 13.47 28.66 -10.29
CA GLY A 388 14.33 27.71 -9.61
C GLY A 388 14.85 26.58 -10.51
N SER A 389 15.68 25.72 -9.90
CA SER A 389 16.30 24.58 -10.56
C SER A 389 15.28 23.50 -10.97
N TYR A 390 14.16 23.42 -10.25
CA TYR A 390 13.07 22.50 -10.54
C TYR A 390 11.82 23.26 -11.02
N LYS A 391 11.10 22.70 -11.98
CA LYS A 391 9.94 23.29 -12.66
C LYS A 391 8.61 22.85 -12.04
N VAL A 392 8.50 23.01 -10.72
CA VAL A 392 7.31 22.61 -9.94
C VAL A 392 6.32 23.75 -9.76
N SER A 393 6.80 24.99 -9.58
CA SER A 393 5.94 26.15 -9.40
C SER A 393 4.94 26.30 -10.55
N GLY A 394 3.64 26.40 -10.21
CA GLY A 394 2.54 26.52 -11.16
C GLY A 394 1.99 25.22 -11.71
N ALA A 395 2.57 24.06 -11.35
CA ALA A 395 2.02 22.76 -11.70
C ALA A 395 0.55 22.63 -11.28
N LYS A 396 -0.25 22.04 -12.16
CA LYS A 396 -1.70 21.93 -12.00
C LYS A 396 -2.14 20.60 -11.44
N THR A 397 -1.27 19.61 -11.54
CA THR A 397 -1.51 18.25 -11.09
C THR A 397 -0.30 17.73 -10.32
N PHE A 398 -0.52 16.68 -9.53
CA PHE A 398 0.56 16.02 -8.79
C PHE A 398 1.60 15.44 -9.75
N SER A 399 1.15 14.84 -10.85
CA SER A 399 2.04 14.27 -11.87
C SER A 399 2.88 15.32 -12.58
N ASP A 400 2.32 16.50 -12.89
CA ASP A 400 3.06 17.62 -13.44
C ASP A 400 4.10 18.15 -12.45
N ALA A 401 3.73 18.26 -11.18
CA ALA A 401 4.64 18.69 -10.12
C ALA A 401 5.83 17.73 -9.98
N VAL A 402 5.57 16.41 -9.97
CA VAL A 402 6.63 15.39 -9.96
C VAL A 402 7.46 15.46 -11.24
N LYS A 403 6.84 15.59 -12.42
CA LYS A 403 7.57 15.71 -13.69
C LYS A 403 8.50 16.91 -13.69
N GLY A 404 8.03 18.02 -13.12
CA GLY A 404 8.79 19.23 -12.84
C GLY A 404 9.95 19.06 -11.87
N MET A 405 10.20 17.87 -11.31
CA MET A 405 11.42 17.55 -10.55
C MET A 405 12.53 16.92 -11.39
N PHE A 406 12.25 16.60 -12.65
CA PHE A 406 13.16 15.87 -13.52
C PHE A 406 13.45 16.64 -14.80
N LYS A 407 14.55 16.31 -15.48
CA LYS A 407 14.91 16.94 -16.76
C LYS A 407 13.83 16.78 -17.82
N VAL A 408 13.09 15.67 -17.78
CA VAL A 408 11.93 15.42 -18.66
C VAL A 408 10.79 16.45 -18.47
N GLY A 409 10.72 17.12 -17.32
CA GLY A 409 9.84 18.26 -17.06
C GLY A 409 10.51 19.63 -17.17
N GLY A 410 11.74 19.70 -17.69
CA GLY A 410 12.48 20.96 -17.89
C GLY A 410 13.33 21.40 -16.70
N SER A 411 13.52 20.54 -15.70
CA SER A 411 14.43 20.84 -14.58
C SER A 411 15.89 20.78 -15.00
N VAL A 412 16.73 21.49 -14.24
CA VAL A 412 18.18 21.50 -14.48
C VAL A 412 18.80 20.13 -14.14
N TYR A 413 18.27 19.48 -13.10
CA TYR A 413 18.75 18.19 -12.59
C TYR A 413 17.60 17.19 -12.49
N ASP A 414 17.96 15.91 -12.47
CA ASP A 414 17.05 14.86 -12.05
C ASP A 414 17.10 14.75 -10.53
N TYR A 415 15.94 14.87 -9.88
CA TYR A 415 15.86 14.89 -8.43
C TYR A 415 16.28 13.56 -7.78
N ALA A 416 16.02 12.45 -8.46
CA ALA A 416 16.39 11.11 -8.00
C ALA A 416 17.11 10.33 -9.10
N ALA A 417 18.12 9.53 -8.71
CA ALA A 417 18.90 8.70 -9.64
C ALA A 417 18.05 7.63 -10.35
N SER A 418 16.90 7.25 -9.78
CA SER A 418 15.94 6.33 -10.38
C SER A 418 15.24 6.88 -11.63
N GLY A 419 15.31 8.19 -11.86
CA GLY A 419 14.65 8.87 -12.97
C GLY A 419 13.14 9.02 -12.79
N PHE A 420 12.52 9.79 -13.70
CA PHE A 420 11.12 10.19 -13.60
C PHE A 420 10.14 9.01 -13.55
N ASP A 421 10.22 8.07 -14.49
CA ASP A 421 9.24 6.98 -14.64
C ASP A 421 9.16 6.09 -13.38
N SER A 422 10.32 5.79 -12.77
CA SER A 422 10.34 5.02 -11.52
C SER A 422 9.85 5.85 -10.34
N TYR A 423 10.20 7.13 -10.30
CA TYR A 423 9.86 8.01 -9.18
C TYR A 423 8.37 8.32 -9.12
N ILE A 424 7.75 8.67 -10.26
CA ILE A 424 6.33 9.02 -10.31
C ILE A 424 5.45 7.87 -9.81
N VAL A 425 5.79 6.63 -10.17
CA VAL A 425 5.06 5.45 -9.71
C VAL A 425 5.13 5.31 -8.18
N GLY A 426 6.32 5.46 -7.60
CA GLY A 426 6.52 5.42 -6.14
C GLY A 426 5.82 6.56 -5.41
N ALA A 427 5.95 7.78 -5.93
CA ALA A 427 5.36 8.98 -5.35
C ALA A 427 3.83 8.97 -5.44
N SER A 428 3.24 8.55 -6.56
CA SER A 428 1.78 8.41 -6.72
C SER A 428 1.21 7.32 -5.81
N SER A 429 1.93 6.21 -5.65
CA SER A 429 1.55 5.16 -4.68
C SER A 429 1.59 5.70 -3.24
N ARG A 430 2.61 6.50 -2.92
CA ARG A 430 2.76 7.14 -1.61
C ARG A 430 1.63 8.14 -1.33
N LEU A 431 1.27 8.97 -2.31
CA LEU A 431 0.15 9.89 -2.22
C LEU A 431 -1.12 9.14 -1.82
N LYS A 432 -1.49 8.09 -2.56
CA LYS A 432 -2.70 7.32 -2.29
C LYS A 432 -2.68 6.64 -0.92
N ALA A 433 -1.53 6.15 -0.47
CA ALA A 433 -1.40 5.57 0.86
C ALA A 433 -1.57 6.60 1.99
N ILE A 434 -1.02 7.81 1.82
CA ILE A 434 -1.24 8.92 2.77
C ILE A 434 -2.72 9.33 2.77
N GLU A 435 -3.36 9.41 1.61
CA GLU A 435 -4.77 9.76 1.48
C GLU A 435 -5.71 8.72 2.12
N GLN A 436 -5.34 7.43 2.08
CA GLN A 436 -6.12 6.37 2.74
C GLN A 436 -6.15 6.53 4.27
N GLU A 437 -5.07 7.01 4.88
CA GLU A 437 -4.98 7.19 6.34
C GLU A 437 -5.48 8.56 6.82
N ASN A 438 -5.41 9.59 5.98
CA ASN A 438 -5.67 10.99 6.39
C ASN A 438 -6.82 11.68 5.63
N GLY A 439 -7.49 10.94 4.76
CA GLY A 439 -8.40 11.49 3.75
C GLY A 439 -7.63 12.23 2.65
N SER A 440 -8.36 12.63 1.59
CA SER A 440 -7.75 13.23 0.42
C SER A 440 -6.94 14.50 0.76
N LEU A 441 -5.75 14.61 0.17
CA LEU A 441 -4.89 15.78 0.32
C LEU A 441 -5.35 16.95 -0.56
N ASP A 442 -6.27 16.72 -1.51
CA ASP A 442 -6.92 17.76 -2.32
C ASP A 442 -7.49 18.90 -1.48
N LYS A 443 -7.86 18.62 -0.22
CA LYS A 443 -8.36 19.62 0.73
C LYS A 443 -7.35 20.75 0.95
N PHE A 444 -6.05 20.45 0.91
CA PHE A 444 -4.98 21.44 1.08
C PHE A 444 -4.70 22.19 -0.21
N ASP A 445 -4.73 21.50 -1.36
CA ASP A 445 -4.55 22.14 -2.67
C ASP A 445 -5.61 23.22 -2.90
N LYS A 446 -6.88 22.90 -2.59
CA LYS A 446 -7.99 23.85 -2.68
C LYS A 446 -7.88 25.02 -1.71
N ALA A 447 -7.33 24.80 -0.52
CA ALA A 447 -7.21 25.83 0.51
C ALA A 447 -6.14 26.89 0.21
N THR A 448 -5.24 26.63 -0.74
CA THR A 448 -4.14 27.54 -1.08
C THR A 448 -4.45 28.49 -2.24
N ASP A 449 -5.66 28.42 -2.83
CA ASP A 449 -6.08 29.18 -4.04
C ASP A 449 -5.13 29.04 -5.25
N ILE A 450 -4.26 28.02 -5.22
CA ILE A 450 -3.37 27.67 -6.33
C ILE A 450 -4.27 27.05 -7.41
N GLY A 451 -4.49 27.78 -8.51
CA GLY A 451 -5.49 27.43 -9.52
C GLY A 451 -5.37 25.97 -9.94
N VAL A 452 -6.27 25.13 -9.44
CA VAL A 452 -6.27 23.68 -9.66
C VAL A 452 -6.73 23.44 -11.10
N GLY A 453 -5.90 22.79 -11.92
CA GLY A 453 -6.33 22.36 -13.25
C GLY A 453 -7.23 21.12 -13.17
N SER A 454 -7.46 20.47 -14.31
CA SER A 454 -8.06 19.14 -14.36
C SER A 454 -7.31 18.20 -13.41
N LYS A 455 -8.04 17.46 -12.55
CA LYS A 455 -7.41 16.55 -11.60
C LYS A 455 -6.66 15.42 -12.31
N ASP A 456 -5.56 14.97 -11.73
CA ASP A 456 -4.98 13.71 -12.17
C ASP A 456 -6.00 12.58 -11.98
N GLN A 457 -6.18 11.73 -13.00
CA GLN A 457 -6.80 10.43 -12.80
C GLN A 457 -5.69 9.43 -12.45
N ILE A 458 -5.54 9.18 -11.14
CA ILE A 458 -4.57 8.21 -10.61
C ILE A 458 -5.35 7.01 -10.11
N ASP A 459 -5.42 5.98 -10.95
CA ASP A 459 -6.02 4.69 -10.63
C ASP A 459 -4.92 3.68 -10.35
N ILE A 460 -4.88 3.18 -9.11
CA ILE A 460 -3.99 2.10 -8.69
C ILE A 460 -4.82 0.83 -8.63
N THR A 461 -4.75 0.00 -9.67
CA THR A 461 -5.47 -1.26 -9.72
C THR A 461 -4.73 -2.30 -8.89
N ILE A 462 -5.45 -2.98 -8.00
CA ILE A 462 -4.94 -4.01 -7.07
C ILE A 462 -4.67 -5.33 -7.83
N ALA A 463 -3.89 -5.25 -8.91
CA ALA A 463 -3.25 -6.35 -9.60
C ALA A 463 -1.73 -6.16 -9.71
N GLY A 464 -1.17 -5.11 -9.08
CA GLY A 464 0.26 -4.99 -8.79
C GLY A 464 1.19 -4.82 -10.00
N ILE A 465 0.65 -4.58 -11.19
CA ILE A 465 1.46 -4.49 -12.42
C ILE A 465 1.21 -3.17 -13.16
N GLU A 466 0.14 -2.43 -12.85
CA GLU A 466 -0.23 -1.24 -13.63
C GLU A 466 -0.59 -0.06 -12.73
N VAL A 467 0.09 1.07 -12.93
CA VAL A 467 -0.32 2.38 -12.39
C VAL A 467 -0.79 3.22 -13.56
N THR A 468 -2.04 3.67 -13.54
CA THR A 468 -2.54 4.56 -14.60
C THR A 468 -2.57 5.99 -14.09
N ILE A 469 -1.84 6.88 -14.77
CA ILE A 469 -1.78 8.31 -14.48
C ILE A 469 -2.23 9.04 -15.74
N ASN A 470 -3.36 9.72 -15.68
CA ASN A 470 -3.93 10.51 -16.79
C ASN A 470 -4.09 9.71 -18.09
N GLY A 471 -4.53 8.46 -17.98
CA GLY A 471 -4.73 7.56 -19.12
C GLY A 471 -3.46 6.93 -19.68
N ILE A 472 -2.28 7.22 -19.10
CA ILE A 472 -1.04 6.50 -19.39
C ILE A 472 -0.88 5.38 -18.37
N THR A 473 -0.90 4.13 -18.84
CA THR A 473 -0.66 2.96 -18.02
C THR A 473 0.83 2.64 -17.97
N TYR A 474 1.40 2.70 -16.78
CA TYR A 474 2.77 2.32 -16.48
C TYR A 474 2.80 0.88 -16.00
N GLU A 475 3.49 0.02 -16.73
CA GLU A 475 3.74 -1.35 -16.30
C GLU A 475 4.90 -1.35 -15.29
N LEU A 476 4.63 -1.78 -14.06
CA LEU A 476 5.61 -2.02 -13.00
C LEU A 476 6.49 -3.22 -13.39
N THR A 477 7.42 -3.01 -14.31
CA THR A 477 8.40 -4.03 -14.69
C THR A 477 9.58 -3.98 -13.72
N LYS A 478 9.85 -5.12 -13.07
CA LYS A 478 11.01 -5.29 -12.20
C LYS A 478 12.28 -5.23 -13.06
N LYS A 479 12.90 -4.06 -13.20
CA LYS A 479 14.26 -3.95 -13.75
C LYS A 479 15.27 -4.35 -12.67
N PRO A 480 16.18 -5.30 -12.95
CA PRO A 480 17.40 -5.43 -12.17
C PRO A 480 18.19 -4.13 -12.32
N VAL A 481 18.59 -3.54 -11.20
CA VAL A 481 19.60 -2.48 -11.15
C VAL A 481 20.91 -3.13 -10.76
#